data_AF-A0A699V8E5-F1
#
_entry.id   AF-A0A699V8E5-F1
#
_cell.length_a   1.000
_cell.length_b   1.000
_cell.length_c   1.000
_cell.angle_alpha   90.00
_cell.angle_beta   90.00
_cell.angle_gamma   90.00
#
_symmetry.space_group_name_H-M   'P 1'
#
loop_
_entity.id
_entity.type
_entity.pdbx_description
1 polymer ?
#
loop_
_entity_poly.entity_id
_entity_poly.type
_entity_poly.pdbx_seq_one_letter_code
_entity_poly.pdbx_strand_id
1 'polypeptide(L)'
;YFNSNLNILRRDGTLVFLAMMSGPTLQPDTNIMQILFKRLTLKGSTLRSRTTEYQADLLQRFKDNALGLIKDGKMKVEVHEVRST
;
A
#
# COMPACT_ATOMS: atom_id res chain seq x y z
N TYR A 1 -3.28 11.36 9.51
CA TYR A 1 -3.69 9.94 9.59
C TYR A 1 -2.72 9.03 10.34
N PHE A 2 -1.43 9.36 10.49
CA PHE A 2 -0.45 8.44 11.07
C PHE A 2 -0.85 7.84 12.43
N ASN A 3 -1.17 8.67 13.44
CA ASN A 3 -1.59 8.18 14.76
C ASN A 3 -2.89 7.36 14.72
N SER A 4 -3.87 7.78 13.91
CA SER A 4 -5.11 7.02 13.71
C SER A 4 -4.82 5.62 13.15
N ASN A 5 -3.89 5.51 12.19
CA ASN A 5 -3.47 4.22 11.63
C ASN A 5 -2.78 3.35 12.69
N LEU A 6 -1.92 3.91 13.55
CA LEU A 6 -1.29 3.15 14.65
C LEU A 6 -2.32 2.66 15.68
N ASN A 7 -3.35 3.46 15.96
CA ASN A 7 -4.38 3.12 16.94
C ASN A 7 -5.20 1.90 16.52
N ILE A 8 -5.55 1.78 15.24
CA ILE A 8 -6.34 0.66 14.71
C ILE A 8 -5.53 -0.63 14.49
N LEU A 9 -4.20 -0.55 14.47
CA LEU A 9 -3.38 -1.74 14.30
C LEU A 9 -3.42 -2.64 15.55
N ARG A 10 -3.55 -3.94 15.30
CA ARG A 10 -3.34 -4.98 16.32
C ARG A 10 -1.86 -5.10 16.71
N ARG A 11 -1.60 -5.78 17.83
CA ARG A 11 -0.24 -6.20 18.19
C ARG A 11 0.37 -7.03 17.05
N ASP A 12 1.64 -6.76 16.73
CA ASP A 12 2.38 -7.32 15.59
C ASP A 12 1.78 -6.94 14.22
N GLY A 13 0.99 -5.86 14.17
CA GLY A 13 0.40 -5.32 12.94
C GLY A 13 1.43 -4.66 12.02
N THR A 14 1.15 -4.65 10.71
CA THR A 14 1.99 -4.00 9.71
C THR A 14 1.26 -2.83 9.05
N LEU A 15 1.88 -1.65 9.05
CA LEU A 15 1.47 -0.50 8.24
C LEU A 15 2.32 -0.43 6.97
N VAL A 16 1.67 -0.42 5.80
CA VAL A 16 2.34 -0.29 4.50
C VAL A 16 2.01 1.05 3.87
N PHE A 17 3.03 1.88 3.64
CA PHE A 17 2.94 3.16 2.94
C PHE A 17 3.21 2.97 1.44
N LEU A 18 2.25 3.40 0.62
CA LEU A 18 2.35 3.35 -0.85
C LEU A 18 2.38 4.74 -1.52
N ALA A 19 1.99 5.77 -0.77
CA ALA A 19 1.99 7.16 -1.21
C ALA A 19 2.06 8.10 0.00
N MET A 20 2.25 9.40 -0.26
CA MET A 20 2.37 10.46 0.74
C MET A 20 1.31 11.55 0.54
N MET A 21 0.02 11.16 0.45
CA MET A 21 -1.07 12.12 0.17
C MET A 21 -1.25 13.19 1.26
N SER A 22 -0.83 12.92 2.50
CA SER A 22 -0.87 13.88 3.61
C SER A 22 0.46 14.62 3.81
N GLY A 23 1.33 14.58 2.82
CA GLY A 23 2.70 15.10 2.90
C GLY A 23 3.70 14.06 3.42
N PRO A 24 5.01 14.33 3.23
CA PRO A 24 6.09 13.42 3.61
C PRO A 24 6.49 13.53 5.09
N THR A 25 6.06 14.58 5.78
CA THR A 25 6.52 14.92 7.14
C THR A 25 5.42 14.70 8.15
N LEU A 26 5.78 14.09 9.29
CA LEU A 26 4.87 13.96 10.42
C LEU A 26 4.71 15.31 11.13
N GLN A 27 3.54 15.55 11.73
CA GLN A 27 3.32 16.76 12.52
C GLN A 27 4.26 16.78 13.73
N PRO A 28 4.63 17.97 14.25
CA PRO A 28 5.30 18.08 15.54
C PRO A 28 4.57 17.25 16.61
N ASP A 29 5.33 16.67 17.53
CA ASP A 29 4.81 15.89 18.67
C ASP A 29 4.03 14.62 18.29
N THR A 30 4.29 14.06 17.10
CA THR A 30 3.68 12.79 16.68
C THR A 30 4.11 11.64 17.61
N ASN A 31 3.11 11.01 18.26
CA ASN A 31 3.34 9.92 19.21
C ASN A 31 3.61 8.57 18.52
N ILE A 32 4.81 8.01 18.75
CA ILE A 32 5.25 6.72 18.20
C ILE A 32 5.20 5.56 19.21
N MET A 33 4.75 5.79 20.44
CA MET A 33 4.74 4.83 21.54
C MET A 33 4.03 3.51 21.20
N GLN A 34 2.96 3.61 20.39
CA GLN A 34 2.20 2.47 19.88
C GLN A 34 3.08 1.50 19.07
N ILE A 35 4.09 1.99 18.35
CA ILE A 35 5.00 1.17 17.56
C ILE A 35 5.74 0.20 18.47
N LEU A 36 6.23 0.67 19.62
CA LEU A 36 6.94 -0.14 20.59
C LEU A 36 5.99 -1.12 21.31
N PHE A 37 4.93 -0.61 21.94
CA PHE A 37 4.07 -1.45 22.78
C PHE A 37 3.25 -2.49 22.01
N LYS A 38 2.96 -2.21 20.74
CA LYS A 38 2.30 -3.17 19.86
C LYS A 38 3.28 -3.89 18.93
N ARG A 39 4.58 -3.62 18.96
CA ARG A 39 5.60 -4.19 18.05
C ARG A 39 5.21 -4.06 16.58
N LEU A 40 4.81 -2.85 16.20
CA LEU A 40 4.31 -2.59 14.85
C LEU A 40 5.46 -2.59 13.84
N THR A 41 5.20 -3.12 12.65
CA THR A 41 6.10 -3.03 11.51
C THR A 41 5.63 -1.94 10.56
N LEU A 42 6.53 -1.01 10.22
CA LEU A 42 6.25 0.05 9.25
C LEU A 42 7.06 -0.24 7.98
N LYS A 43 6.39 -0.34 6.83
CA LYS A 43 7.04 -0.59 5.53
C LYS A 43 6.63 0.48 4.53
N GLY A 44 7.58 0.90 3.70
CA GLY A 44 7.33 1.72 2.53
C GLY A 44 7.76 0.99 1.27
N SER A 45 7.05 1.20 0.17
CA SER A 45 7.52 0.78 -1.15
C SER A 45 6.97 1.69 -2.24
N THR A 46 7.79 1.95 -3.24
CA THR A 46 7.38 2.50 -4.53
C THR A 46 7.71 1.47 -5.63
N LEU A 47 7.01 1.54 -6.76
CA LEU A 47 7.22 0.59 -7.86
C LEU A 47 8.34 1.03 -8.81
N ARG A 48 8.45 2.33 -9.09
CA ARG A 48 9.34 2.87 -10.14
C ARG A 48 10.84 2.65 -9.87
N SER A 49 11.23 2.60 -8.61
CA SER A 49 12.63 2.40 -8.21
C SER A 49 13.07 0.94 -8.13
N ARG A 50 12.15 -0.01 -8.37
CA ARG A 50 12.46 -1.44 -8.34
C ARG A 50 13.15 -1.88 -9.63
N THR A 51 13.92 -2.95 -9.56
CA THR A 51 14.59 -3.53 -10.74
C THR A 51 13.57 -4.11 -11.71
N THR A 52 13.98 -4.28 -12.96
CA THR A 52 13.17 -4.89 -14.01
C THR A 52 12.76 -6.31 -13.63
N GLU A 53 13.66 -7.08 -13.01
CA GLU A 53 13.41 -8.47 -12.58
C GLU A 53 12.30 -8.51 -11.52
N TYR A 54 12.35 -7.59 -10.55
CA TYR A 54 11.30 -7.48 -9.53
C TYR A 54 9.95 -7.13 -10.16
N GLN A 55 9.92 -6.18 -11.10
CA GLN A 55 8.69 -5.77 -11.77
C GLN A 55 8.11 -6.90 -12.64
N ALA A 56 8.96 -7.67 -13.33
CA ALA A 56 8.57 -8.82 -14.11
C ALA A 56 7.98 -9.93 -13.23
N ASP A 57 8.62 -10.25 -12.10
CA ASP A 57 8.11 -11.19 -11.11
C ASP A 57 6.75 -10.73 -10.54
N LEU A 58 6.63 -9.45 -10.19
CA LEU A 58 5.37 -8.88 -9.70
C LEU A 58 4.24 -9.00 -10.75
N LEU A 59 4.55 -8.78 -12.03
CA LEU A 59 3.60 -8.97 -13.12
C LEU A 59 3.13 -10.42 -13.24
N GLN A 60 4.02 -11.39 -13.09
CA GLN A 60 3.62 -12.81 -13.12
C GLN A 60 2.71 -13.14 -11.94
N ARG A 61 3.07 -12.73 -10.72
CA ARG A 61 2.21 -12.90 -9.55
C ARG A 61 0.84 -12.24 -9.73
N PHE A 62 0.77 -11.08 -10.37
CA PHE A 62 -0.51 -10.44 -10.69
C PHE A 62 -1.35 -11.28 -11.65
N LYS A 63 -0.75 -11.83 -12.72
CA LYS A 63 -1.44 -12.70 -13.67
C LYS A 63 -2.01 -13.94 -13.00
N ASP A 64 -1.21 -14.58 -12.15
CA ASP A 64 -1.57 -15.83 -11.49
C ASP A 64 -2.68 -15.64 -10.45
N ASN A 65 -2.67 -14.51 -9.72
CA ASN A 65 -3.54 -14.33 -8.55
C ASN A 65 -4.73 -13.39 -8.78
N ALA A 66 -4.64 -12.41 -9.67
CA ALA A 66 -5.62 -11.32 -9.76
C ALA A 66 -6.22 -11.14 -11.16
N LEU A 67 -5.45 -11.35 -12.23
CA LEU A 67 -5.93 -11.09 -13.59
C LEU A 67 -7.16 -11.94 -13.96
N GLY A 68 -7.20 -13.21 -13.54
CA GLY A 68 -8.37 -14.08 -13.72
C GLY A 68 -9.61 -13.52 -13.05
N LEU A 69 -9.49 -13.01 -11.82
CA LEU A 69 -10.61 -12.41 -11.08
C LEU A 69 -11.20 -11.18 -11.79
N ILE A 70 -10.34 -10.40 -12.45
CA ILE A 70 -10.77 -9.24 -13.25
C ILE A 70 -11.51 -9.69 -14.50
N LYS A 71 -10.96 -10.67 -15.24
CA LYS A 71 -11.58 -11.22 -16.45
C LYS A 71 -12.93 -11.88 -16.18
N ASP A 72 -13.03 -12.58 -15.05
CA ASP A 72 -14.25 -13.27 -14.62
C ASP A 72 -15.28 -12.32 -13.98
N GLY A 73 -14.98 -11.02 -13.87
CA GLY A 73 -15.85 -10.01 -13.26
C GLY A 73 -15.99 -10.10 -11.73
N LYS A 74 -15.22 -10.98 -11.07
CA LYS A 74 -15.18 -11.11 -9.60
C LYS A 74 -14.47 -9.93 -8.93
N MET A 75 -13.56 -9.27 -9.65
CA MET A 75 -12.90 -8.04 -9.25
C MET A 75 -13.16 -6.97 -10.32
N LYS A 76 -13.85 -5.89 -9.95
CA LYS A 76 -14.17 -4.80 -10.88
C LYS A 76 -13.03 -3.79 -10.95
N VAL A 77 -12.76 -3.32 -12.17
CA VAL A 77 -11.88 -2.18 -12.43
C VAL A 77 -12.77 -1.00 -12.78
N GLU A 78 -12.82 -0.01 -11.88
CA GLU A 78 -13.64 1.19 -12.07
C GLU A 78 -12.94 2.15 -13.02
N VAL A 79 -13.59 2.45 -14.15
CA VAL A 79 -13.11 3.44 -15.14
C VAL A 79 -13.97 4.69 -15.01
N HIS A 80 -13.38 5.78 -14.54
CA HIS A 80 -14.10 7.04 -14.35
C HIS A 80 -14.47 7.72 -15.67
N GLU A 81 -13.52 7.81 -16.61
CA GLU A 81 -13.70 8.49 -17.89
C GLU A 81 -12.75 7.89 -18.94
N VAL A 82 -13.23 7.75 -20.18
CA VAL A 82 -12.40 7.43 -21.36
C VAL A 82 -12.37 8.67 -22.24
N ARG A 83 -11.19 9.28 -22.39
CA ARG A 83 -10.99 10.44 -23.26
C ARG A 83 -10.35 10.01 -24.57
N SER A 84 -10.98 10.37 -25.69
CA SER A 84 -10.38 10.30 -27.02
C SER A 84 -9.60 11.59 -27.27
N THR A 85 -8.33 11.46 -27.68
CA THR A 85 -7.48 12.59 -28.11
C THR A 85 -8.01 13.23 -29.38
#